data_AF-A0A6N2R4D2-F1
#
_entry.id   AF-A0A6N2R4D2-F1
#
_cell.length_a   1.000
_cell.length_b   1.000
_cell.length_c   1.000
_cell.angle_alpha   90.00
_cell.angle_beta   90.00
_cell.angle_gamma   90.00
#
_symmetry.space_group_name_H-M   'P 1'
#
loop_
_entity.id
_entity.type
_entity.pdbx_description
1 polymer ?
#
loop_
_entity_poly.entity_id
_entity_poly.type
_entity_poly.pdbx_seq_one_letter_code
_entity_poly.pdbx_strand_id
1 'polypeptide(L)' 'MSKLTLDEFRKLPKDQKMERYKELSPHDMFLWRISDPGNPRVIHQGVLTKEQEEKQAEVDRQFEQLLLEKFGKNKD' A
#
# COMPACT_ATOMS: atom_id res chain seq x y z
N MET A 1 -4.21 -3.92 -30.49
CA MET A 1 -3.39 -4.42 -29.36
C MET A 1 -4.26 -5.31 -28.51
N SER A 2 -4.03 -6.63 -28.53
CA SER A 2 -4.76 -7.56 -27.67
C SER A 2 -4.39 -7.27 -26.21
N LYS A 3 -5.37 -6.92 -25.37
CA LYS A 3 -5.12 -6.63 -23.96
C LYS A 3 -4.96 -7.97 -23.24
N LEU A 4 -3.91 -8.11 -22.45
CA LEU A 4 -3.71 -9.27 -21.60
C LEU A 4 -4.83 -9.30 -20.54
N THR A 5 -5.49 -10.44 -20.38
CA THR A 5 -6.53 -10.57 -19.34
C THR A 5 -5.90 -10.85 -17.98
N LEU A 6 -6.63 -10.52 -16.90
CA LEU A 6 -6.16 -10.77 -15.54
C LEU A 6 -5.88 -12.26 -15.26
N ASP A 7 -6.64 -13.17 -15.87
CA ASP A 7 -6.49 -14.61 -15.69
C ASP A 7 -5.24 -15.16 -16.39
N GLU A 8 -4.90 -14.62 -17.56
CA GLU A 8 -3.64 -14.93 -18.25
C GLU A 8 -2.46 -14.37 -17.45
N PHE A 9 -2.60 -13.15 -16.92
CA PHE A 9 -1.58 -12.51 -16.09
C PHE A 9 -1.28 -13.27 -14.78
N ARG A 10 -2.33 -13.82 -14.15
CA ARG A 10 -2.17 -14.61 -12.91
C ARG A 10 -1.33 -15.87 -13.09
N LYS A 11 -1.41 -16.49 -14.27
CA LYS A 11 -0.68 -17.71 -14.64
C LYS A 11 0.80 -17.47 -14.97
N LEU A 12 1.21 -16.22 -15.19
CA LEU A 12 2.59 -15.88 -15.50
C LEU A 12 3.55 -16.11 -14.30
N PRO A 13 4.84 -16.39 -14.53
CA PRO A 13 5.86 -16.37 -13.50
C PRO A 13 6.04 -14.96 -12.91
N LYS A 14 6.37 -14.86 -11.61
CA LYS A 14 6.53 -13.57 -10.91
C LYS A 14 7.49 -12.60 -11.62
N ASP A 15 8.58 -13.13 -12.17
CA ASP A 15 9.60 -12.32 -12.86
C ASP A 15 9.04 -11.66 -14.13
N GLN A 16 8.11 -12.32 -14.82
CA GLN A 16 7.46 -11.79 -16.01
C GLN A 16 6.23 -10.93 -15.70
N LYS A 17 5.62 -11.08 -14.52
CA LYS A 17 4.48 -10.27 -14.10
C LYS A 17 4.83 -8.78 -14.04
N MET A 18 6.04 -8.44 -13.65
CA MET A 18 6.45 -7.03 -13.54
C MET A 18 6.52 -6.34 -14.92
N GLU A 19 7.05 -7.03 -15.94
CA GLU A 19 7.14 -6.49 -17.30
C GLU A 19 5.77 -6.45 -17.98
N ARG A 20 4.99 -7.54 -17.83
CA ARG A 20 3.67 -7.72 -18.47
C ARG A 20 2.55 -6.94 -17.80
N TYR A 21 2.77 -6.39 -16.61
CA TYR A 21 1.77 -5.59 -15.90
C TYR A 21 1.32 -4.36 -16.73
N LYS A 22 2.21 -3.81 -17.56
CA LYS A 22 1.91 -2.68 -18.47
C LYS A 22 0.96 -3.06 -19.62
N GLU A 23 0.78 -4.35 -19.88
CA GLU A 23 -0.08 -4.87 -20.95
C GLU A 23 -1.52 -5.16 -20.48
N LEU A 24 -1.75 -5.08 -19.15
CA LEU A 24 -3.08 -5.18 -18.57
C LEU A 24 -3.93 -3.94 -18.90
N SER A 25 -5.24 -4.15 -18.93
CA SER A 25 -6.17 -3.02 -18.95
C SER A 25 -6.14 -2.26 -17.62
N PRO A 26 -6.47 -0.94 -17.60
CA PRO A 26 -6.55 -0.19 -16.35
C PRO A 26 -7.50 -0.81 -15.31
N HIS A 27 -8.58 -1.44 -15.77
CA HIS A 27 -9.52 -2.17 -14.92
C HIS A 27 -8.86 -3.38 -14.26
N ASP A 28 -8.11 -4.17 -15.03
CA ASP A 28 -7.46 -5.38 -14.53
C ASP A 28 -6.25 -5.06 -13.65
N MET A 29 -5.55 -3.95 -13.92
CA MET A 29 -4.52 -3.41 -13.03
C MET A 29 -5.08 -3.08 -11.65
N PHE A 30 -6.26 -2.44 -11.62
CA PHE A 30 -6.95 -2.12 -10.36
C PHE A 30 -7.33 -3.40 -9.61
N LEU A 31 -7.95 -4.37 -10.30
CA LEU A 31 -8.30 -5.67 -9.72
C LEU A 31 -7.07 -6.43 -9.19
N TRP A 32 -5.94 -6.40 -9.92
CA TRP A 32 -4.69 -6.99 -9.46
C TRP A 32 -4.22 -6.35 -8.15
N ARG A 33 -4.18 -5.01 -8.10
CA ARG A 33 -3.69 -4.23 -6.95
C ARG A 33 -4.52 -4.40 -5.67
N ILE A 34 -5.83 -4.64 -5.78
CA ILE A 34 -6.69 -4.93 -4.62
C ILE A 34 -6.67 -6.42 -4.24
N SER A 35 -6.44 -7.31 -5.21
CA SER A 35 -6.44 -8.76 -4.98
C SER A 35 -5.13 -9.29 -4.38
N ASP A 36 -4.01 -8.63 -4.68
CA ASP A 36 -2.73 -8.86 -4.05
C ASP A 36 -2.38 -7.56 -3.30
N PRO A 37 -2.72 -7.43 -2.01
CA PRO A 37 -2.28 -6.32 -1.17
C PRO A 37 -0.77 -6.44 -1.04
N GLY A 38 -0.08 -5.94 -2.08
CA GLY A 38 1.20 -6.43 -2.54
C GLY A 38 2.12 -6.71 -1.38
N ASN A 39 2.34 -8.00 -1.13
CA ASN A 39 3.01 -8.55 0.05
C ASN A 39 4.16 -7.63 0.48
N PRO A 40 3.93 -6.66 1.38
CA PRO A 40 4.83 -5.53 1.53
C PRO A 40 6.04 -6.05 2.26
N ARG A 41 7.06 -6.44 1.48
CA ARG A 41 8.28 -6.97 2.04
C ARG A 41 9.03 -5.79 2.63
N VAL A 42 9.12 -5.74 3.95
CA VAL A 42 9.94 -4.75 4.65
C VAL A 42 11.39 -4.96 4.20
N ILE A 43 11.88 -4.09 3.31
CA ILE A 43 13.22 -4.18 2.72
C ILE A 43 14.31 -3.79 3.72
N HIS A 44 13.96 -3.06 4.79
CA HIS A 44 14.87 -2.63 5.83
C HIS A 44 14.11 -2.24 7.10
N GLN A 45 14.47 -2.81 8.25
CA GLN A 45 14.15 -2.26 9.56
C GLN A 45 15.38 -1.50 10.04
N GLY A 46 15.38 -0.18 9.83
CA GLY A 46 16.38 0.69 10.44
C GLY A 46 16.03 0.94 11.90
N VAL A 47 17.03 0.90 12.78
CA VAL A 47 16.86 1.43 14.14
C VAL A 47 16.80 2.95 14.02
N LEU A 48 15.70 3.55 14.46
CA LEU A 48 15.55 5.00 14.46
C LEU A 48 16.60 5.61 15.41
N THR A 49 17.14 6.77 15.05
CA THR A 49 17.91 7.55 16.01
C THR A 49 16.96 8.16 17.06
N LYS A 50 17.45 8.49 18.26
CA LYS A 50 16.61 9.10 19.31
C LYS A 50 15.84 10.34 18.84
N GLU A 51 16.46 11.16 17.99
CA GLU A 51 15.81 12.34 17.41
C GLU A 51 14.65 11.97 16.47
N GLN A 52 14.79 10.86 15.72
CA GLN A 52 13.71 10.36 14.86
C GLN A 52 12.59 9.73 15.68
N GLU A 53 12.91 9.05 16.78
CA GLU A 53 11.91 8.52 17.72
C GLU A 53 11.08 9.65 18.37
N GLU A 54 11.74 10.73 18.80
CA GLU A 54 11.06 11.90 19.37
C GLU A 54 10.14 12.58 18.35
N LYS A 55 10.61 12.75 17.11
CA LYS A 55 9.79 13.30 16.02
C LYS A 55 8.60 12.40 15.68
N GLN A 56 8.80 11.08 15.64
CA GLN A 56 7.72 10.14 15.40
C GLN A 56 6.68 10.21 16.52
N ALA A 57 7.12 10.23 17.78
CA ALA A 57 6.22 10.36 18.92
C ALA A 57 5.44 11.69 18.93
N GLU A 58 6.04 12.78 18.43
CA GLU A 58 5.33 14.05 18.26
C GLU A 58 4.27 13.98 17.16
N VAL A 59 4.62 13.42 16.00
CA VAL A 59 3.66 13.21 14.89
C VAL A 59 2.51 12.31 15.33
N ASP A 60 2.79 11.22 16.05
CA ASP A 60 1.77 10.30 16.54
C ASP A 60 0.82 11.01 17.51
N ARG A 61 1.33 11.83 18.42
CA ARG A 61 0.50 12.63 19.34
C ARG A 61 -0.38 13.64 18.61
N GLN A 62 0.15 14.34 17.62
CA GLN A 62 -0.62 15.30 16.82
C GLN A 62 -1.71 14.60 16.01
N PHE A 63 -1.39 13.42 15.47
CA PHE A 63 -2.35 12.63 14.72
C PHE A 63 -3.49 12.10 15.60
N GLU A 64 -3.19 11.58 16.79
CA GLU A 64 -4.21 11.15 17.75
C GLU A 64 -5.11 12.31 18.20
N GLN A 65 -4.53 13.49 18.46
CA GLN A 65 -5.33 14.68 18.76
C GLN A 65 -6.25 15.06 17.60
N LEU A 66 -5.77 15.01 16.37
CA LEU A 66 -6.57 15.28 15.17
C LEU A 66 -7.69 14.25 15.00
N LEU A 67 -7.42 12.96 15.25
CA LEU A 67 -8.43 11.92 15.21
C LEU A 67 -9.52 12.14 16.27
N LEU A 68 -9.13 12.50 17.50
CA LEU A 68 -10.08 12.84 18.56
C LEU A 68 -10.90 14.09 18.23
N GLU A 69 -10.31 15.12 17.63
CA GLU A 69 -11.02 16.33 17.22
C GLU A 69 -12.04 16.03 16.11
N LYS A 70 -11.64 15.24 15.10
CA LYS A 70 -12.46 14.96 13.93
C LYS A 70 -13.52 13.88 14.15
N PHE A 71 -13.23 12.89 14.99
CA PHE A 71 -14.06 11.69 15.13
C PHE A 71 -14.47 11.37 16.57
N GLY A 72 -13.93 12.07 17.58
CA GLY A 72 -14.24 11.85 18.99
C GLY A 72 -15.59 12.43 19.46
N LYS A 73 -16.28 13.21 18.63
CA LYS A 73 -17.65 13.68 18.91
C LYS A 73 -18.69 12.87 18.13
N ASN A 74 -19.06 11.71 18.68
CA ASN A 74 -20.32 11.02 18.39
C ASN A 74 -20.71 10.18 19.62
N LYS A 75 -21.11 10.87 20.68
CA LYS A 75 -21.91 10.31 21.78
C LYS A 75 -22.85 11.41 22.25
N ASP A 76 -23.88 11.65 21.45
CA ASP A 76 -25.15 12.21 21.92
C ASP A 76 -26.24 11.20 21.57
#